data_AF-A0A2K3DFU7-F1
#
_entry.id   AF-A0A2K3DFU7-F1
#
_cell.length_a   1.000
_cell.length_b   1.000
_cell.length_c   1.000
_cell.angle_alpha   90.00
_cell.angle_beta   90.00
_cell.angle_gamma   90.00
#
_symmetry.space_group_name_H-M   'P 1'
#
loop_
_entity.id
_entity.type
_entity.pdbx_description
1 polymer ?
#
loop_
_entity_poly.entity_id
_entity_poly.type
_entity_poly.pdbx_seq_one_letter_code
_entity_poly.pdbx_strand_id
1 'polypeptide(L)'
;MRVEPLGNYAIRIHFDDLHASGIFTWDYLAHLGGTGRWPAMREYLRHLRAAGLSRDPSRKPPQHQQQQQQQQQQQPQAVSSPCGGGAHSSSTDGG
;
A
#
# COMPACT_ATOMS: atom_id res chain seq x y z
N MET A 1 -16.60 -3.94 8.01
CA MET A 1 -17.02 -3.44 9.34
C MET A 1 -18.49 -3.77 9.56
N ARG A 2 -18.86 -4.30 10.74
CA ARG A 2 -20.25 -4.66 11.10
C ARG A 2 -20.54 -4.31 12.56
N VAL A 3 -21.77 -3.93 12.87
CA VAL A 3 -22.21 -3.60 14.24
C VAL A 3 -23.44 -4.44 14.58
N GLU A 4 -23.46 -5.03 15.77
CA GLU A 4 -24.57 -5.84 16.26
C GLU A 4 -25.09 -5.31 17.60
N PRO A 5 -26.42 -5.21 17.79
CA PRO A 5 -26.99 -4.87 19.09
C PRO A 5 -26.91 -6.06 20.05
N LEU A 6 -26.60 -5.78 21.31
CA LEU A 6 -26.63 -6.72 22.42
C LEU A 6 -27.70 -6.26 23.41
N GLY A 7 -28.93 -6.72 23.16
CA GLY A 7 -30.11 -6.22 23.87
C GLY A 7 -30.21 -4.69 23.77
N ASN A 8 -30.55 -4.03 24.88
CA ASN A 8 -30.73 -2.58 24.93
C ASN A 8 -29.57 -1.83 25.59
N TYR A 9 -28.48 -2.49 25.98
CA TYR A 9 -27.44 -1.90 26.84
C TYR A 9 -26.06 -1.78 26.18
N ALA A 10 -25.82 -2.48 25.07
CA ALA A 10 -24.52 -2.50 24.41
C ALA A 10 -24.62 -2.80 22.91
N ILE A 11 -23.51 -2.54 22.22
CA ILE A 11 -23.26 -2.98 20.85
C ILE A 11 -21.95 -3.75 20.78
N ARG A 12 -21.88 -4.69 19.83
CA ARG A 12 -20.64 -5.35 19.42
C ARG A 12 -20.17 -4.76 18.10
N ILE A 13 -18.89 -4.38 18.02
CA ILE A 13 -18.28 -3.80 16.83
C ILE A 13 -17.27 -4.81 16.27
N HIS A 14 -17.43 -5.16 15.00
CA HIS A 14 -16.48 -5.98 14.24
C HIS A 14 -15.53 -5.07 13.46
N PHE A 15 -14.27 -5.10 13.85
CA PHE A 15 -13.17 -4.44 13.17
C PHE A 15 -12.65 -5.32 12.01
N ASP A 16 -11.97 -4.69 11.07
CA ASP A 16 -11.39 -5.33 9.88
C ASP A 16 -10.03 -6.02 10.15
N ASP A 17 -9.41 -5.73 11.27
CA ASP A 17 -8.15 -6.30 11.76
C ASP A 17 -8.33 -7.62 12.53
N LEU A 18 -9.41 -8.35 12.24
CA LEU A 18 -9.82 -9.62 12.87
C LEU A 18 -10.36 -9.49 14.32
N HIS A 19 -10.50 -8.27 14.87
CA HIS A 19 -11.12 -8.10 16.19
C HIS A 19 -12.66 -8.08 16.12
N ALA A 20 -13.28 -9.12 16.70
CA ALA A 20 -14.74 -9.31 16.68
C ALA A 20 -15.37 -9.57 18.06
N SER A 21 -14.58 -9.53 19.14
CA SER A 21 -15.03 -9.88 20.50
C SER A 21 -15.44 -8.70 21.38
N GLY A 22 -15.18 -7.46 20.95
CA GLY A 22 -15.40 -6.27 21.76
C GLY A 22 -16.89 -5.95 21.97
N ILE A 23 -17.30 -5.82 23.23
CA ILE A 23 -18.62 -5.34 23.63
C ILE A 23 -18.48 -3.92 24.20
N PHE A 24 -19.29 -3.00 23.70
CA PHE A 24 -19.25 -1.59 24.05
C PHE A 24 -20.62 -1.16 24.59
N THR A 25 -20.67 -0.80 25.87
CA THR A 25 -21.89 -0.29 26.50
C THR A 25 -22.19 1.14 26.05
N TRP A 26 -23.46 1.55 26.10
CA TRP A 26 -23.84 2.92 25.74
C TRP A 26 -23.15 3.97 26.61
N ASP A 27 -23.05 3.73 27.92
CA ASP A 27 -22.37 4.64 28.84
C ASP A 27 -20.89 4.81 28.49
N TYR A 28 -20.23 3.72 28.13
CA TYR A 28 -18.82 3.76 27.71
C TYR A 28 -18.64 4.54 26.41
N LEU A 29 -19.51 4.31 25.42
CA LEU A 29 -19.49 5.05 24.16
C LEU A 29 -19.79 6.54 24.38
N ALA A 30 -20.73 6.87 25.28
CA ALA A 30 -21.04 8.24 25.65
C ALA A 30 -19.84 8.92 26.33
N HIS A 31 -19.16 8.23 27.25
CA HIS A 31 -17.94 8.72 27.88
C HIS A 31 -16.84 8.99 26.85
N LEU A 32 -16.58 8.03 25.96
CA LEU A 32 -15.57 8.17 24.90
C LEU A 32 -15.92 9.26 23.89
N GLY A 33 -17.21 9.46 23.57
CA GLY A 33 -17.68 10.50 22.67
C GLY A 33 -17.66 11.91 23.29
N GLY A 34 -17.80 11.99 24.61
CA GLY A 34 -17.76 13.23 25.38
C GLY A 34 -16.36 13.57 25.89
N THR A 35 -16.19 13.53 27.21
CA THR A 35 -14.97 14.01 27.89
C THR A 35 -13.77 13.08 27.71
N GLY A 36 -13.98 11.80 27.45
CA GLY A 36 -12.92 10.79 27.36
C GLY A 36 -12.10 10.82 26.07
N ARG A 37 -12.62 11.42 24.98
CA ARG A 37 -12.01 11.35 23.64
C ARG A 37 -10.57 11.84 23.60
N TRP A 38 -10.37 13.09 24.02
CA TRP A 38 -9.10 13.78 23.87
C TRP A 38 -8.04 13.32 24.88
N PRO A 39 -8.36 13.11 26.17
CA PRO A 39 -7.41 12.56 27.12
C PRO A 39 -6.91 11.17 26.70
N ALA A 40 -7.82 10.26 26.32
CA ALA A 40 -7.46 8.90 25.92
C ALA A 40 -6.56 8.89 24.66
N MET A 41 -6.89 9.70 23.65
CA MET A 41 -6.07 9.81 22.45
C MET A 41 -4.68 10.39 22.75
N ARG A 42 -4.60 11.42 23.60
CA ARG A 42 -3.31 12.03 23.98
C ARG A 42 -2.41 11.04 24.69
N GLU A 43 -2.99 10.25 25.58
CA GLU A 43 -2.27 9.22 26.33
C GLU A 43 -1.77 8.09 25.42
N TYR A 44 -2.62 7.63 24.51
CA TYR A 44 -2.23 6.67 23.47
C TYR A 44 -1.04 7.17 22.65
N LEU A 45 -1.07 8.41 22.16
CA LEU A 45 0.03 8.99 21.37
C LEU A 45 1.31 9.17 22.19
N ARG A 46 1.19 9.44 23.51
CA ARG A 46 2.34 9.49 24.41
C ARG A 46 3.03 8.14 24.50
N HIS A 47 2.26 7.06 24.71
CA HIS A 47 2.80 5.69 24.75
C HIS A 47 3.39 5.26 23.41
N LEU A 48 2.72 5.57 22.30
CA LEU A 48 3.19 5.24 20.96
C LEU A 48 4.58 5.85 20.68
N ARG A 49 4.76 7.13 21.03
CA ARG A 49 6.05 7.82 20.89
C ARG A 49 7.12 7.26 21.82
N ALA A 50 6.78 6.96 23.07
CA ALA A 50 7.71 6.37 24.02
C ALA A 50 8.21 4.99 23.57
N ALA A 51 7.36 4.23 22.89
CA ALA A 51 7.71 2.93 22.31
C ALA A 51 8.43 3.02 20.95
N GLY A 52 8.58 4.21 20.36
CA GLY A 52 9.15 4.39 19.02
C GLY A 52 8.30 3.78 17.90
N LEU A 53 7.00 3.56 18.13
CA LEU A 53 6.08 2.97 17.17
C LEU A 53 5.37 4.06 16.33
N SER A 54 4.91 3.68 15.14
CA SER A 54 4.07 4.52 14.29
C SER A 54 2.66 3.95 14.19
N ARG A 55 1.66 4.84 14.07
CA ARG A 55 0.27 4.47 13.84
C ARG A 55 0.03 4.13 12.37
N ASP A 56 0.72 4.82 11.46
CA ASP A 56 0.46 4.68 10.03
C ASP A 56 1.08 3.37 9.52
N PRO A 57 0.33 2.59 8.72
CA PRO A 57 0.88 1.40 8.11
C PRO A 57 2.03 1.79 7.17
N SER A 58 3.13 1.05 7.21
CA SER A 58 4.23 1.23 6.26
C SER A 58 3.66 1.11 4.84
N ARG A 59 3.63 2.22 4.10
CA ARG A 59 3.13 2.30 2.73
C ARG A 59 3.91 1.31 1.86
N LYS A 60 3.36 0.11 1.64
CA LYS A 60 3.85 -0.78 0.61
C LYS A 60 3.38 -0.21 -0.73
N PRO A 61 4.27 0.01 -1.71
CA PRO A 61 3.83 0.43 -3.04
C PRO A 61 2.92 -0.65 -3.64
N PRO A 62 1.92 -0.29 -4.45
CA PRO A 62 1.01 -1.24 -5.08
C PRO A 62 1.79 -2.22 -5.96
N GLN A 63 1.63 -3.53 -5.71
CA GLN A 63 2.45 -4.59 -6.31
C GLN A 63 2.36 -4.68 -7.85
N HIS A 64 1.28 -4.18 -8.44
CA HIS A 64 1.10 -4.17 -9.90
C HIS A 64 2.19 -3.40 -10.64
N GLN A 65 2.78 -2.38 -10.03
CA GLN A 65 3.82 -1.57 -10.67
C GLN A 65 5.18 -2.28 -10.70
N GLN A 66 5.43 -3.22 -9.79
CA GLN A 66 6.65 -4.03 -9.77
C GLN A 66 6.67 -5.07 -10.89
N GLN A 67 5.52 -5.68 -11.22
CA GLN A 67 5.44 -6.66 -12.32
C GLN A 67 5.67 -6.03 -13.69
N GLN A 68 5.14 -4.82 -13.94
CA GLN A 68 5.35 -4.13 -15.22
C GLN A 68 6.82 -3.76 -15.45
N GLN A 69 7.54 -3.35 -14.40
CA GLN A 69 8.97 -3.04 -14.51
C GLN A 69 9.81 -4.29 -14.80
N GLN A 70 9.48 -5.45 -14.20
CA GLN A 70 10.17 -6.71 -14.48
C GLN A 70 9.92 -7.23 -15.90
N GLN A 71 8.71 -7.00 -16.46
CA GLN A 71 8.42 -7.37 -17.85
C GLN A 71 9.14 -6.47 -18.87
N GLN A 72 9.29 -5.17 -18.59
CA GLN A 72 10.05 -4.26 -19.45
C GLN A 72 11.55 -4.59 -19.51
N GLN A 73 12.13 -5.12 -18.43
CA GLN A 73 13.54 -5.52 -18.39
C GLN A 73 13.85 -6.84 -19.12
N GLN A 74 12.83 -7.62 -19.52
CA GLN A 74 12.99 -8.88 -20.25
C GLN A 74 12.81 -8.74 -21.77
N GLN A 75 12.64 -7.53 -22.30
CA GLN A 75 12.63 -7.33 -23.75
C GLN A 75 14.04 -7.57 -24.31
N PRO A 76 14.24 -8.50 -25.26
CA PRO A 76 15.53 -8.67 -25.91
C PRO A 76 15.87 -7.39 -26.68
N GLN A 77 17.05 -6.84 -26.41
CA GLN A 77 17.62 -5.73 -27.16
C GLN A 77 17.70 -6.20 -28.62
N ALA A 78 16.81 -5.69 -29.48
CA ALA A 78 16.92 -5.93 -30.91
C ALA A 78 18.25 -5.31 -31.36
N VAL A 79 19.26 -6.15 -31.56
CA VAL A 79 20.52 -5.77 -32.21
C VAL A 79 20.16 -5.19 -33.57
N SER A 80 20.27 -3.88 -33.69
CA SER A 80 20.24 -3.16 -34.94
C SER A 80 21.50 -3.52 -35.72
N SER A 81 21.37 -4.46 -36.64
CA SER A 81 22.40 -4.76 -37.65
C SER A 81 22.66 -3.52 -38.50
N PRO A 82 23.91 -3.05 -38.63
CA PRO A 82 24.25 -2.02 -39.60
C PRO A 82 24.32 -2.70 -40.98
N CYS A 83 23.38 -2.38 -41.88
CA CYS A 83 23.54 -2.72 -43.29
C CYS A 83 24.77 -1.97 -43.83
N GLY A 84 25.87 -2.72 -43.97
CA GLY A 84 27.14 -2.24 -44.50
C GLY A 84 27.06 -1.87 -45.97
N GLY A 85 27.81 -0.82 -46.32
CA GLY A 85 27.96 -0.34 -47.68
C GLY A 85 28.73 -1.29 -48.60
N GLY A 86 28.42 -1.20 -49.89
CA GLY A 86 29.12 -1.87 -50.96
C GLY A 86 29.07 -1.01 -52.21
N ALA A 87 29.94 -0.01 -52.28
CA ALA A 87 30.22 0.72 -53.51
C ALA A 87 31.00 -0.20 -54.46
N HIS A 88 30.43 -0.51 -55.63
CA HIS A 88 31.17 -1.12 -56.72
C HIS A 88 31.38 -0.08 -57.81
N SER A 89 32.63 0.37 -57.90
CA SER A 89 33.16 1.25 -58.92
C SER A 89 33.25 0.55 -60.28
N SER A 90 32.88 1.33 -61.29
CA SER A 90 33.12 1.18 -62.72
C SER A 90 34.56 0.84 -63.12
N SER A 91 34.67 0.24 -64.31
CA SER A 91 35.66 0.53 -65.36
C SER A 91 36.47 -0.70 -65.80
N THR A 92 36.05 -1.28 -66.91
CA THR A 92 36.85 -2.19 -67.74
C THR A 92 37.49 -1.39 -68.88
N ASP A 93 38.81 -1.36 -68.90
CA ASP A 93 39.70 -0.97 -70.01
C ASP A 93 40.81 -2.04 -69.96
N GLY A 94 41.19 -2.80 -71.01
CA GLY A 94 41.53 -2.40 -72.36
C GLY A 94 43.05 -2.55 -72.50
N GLY A 95 43.54 -3.62 -73.14
CA GLY A 95 44.97 -3.85 -73.41
C GLY A 95 45.43 -5.31 -73.32
#